data_AF-A0A956PNK8-F1
#
_entry.id   AF-A0A956PNK8-F1
#
_cell.length_a   1.000
_cell.length_b   1.000
_cell.length_c   1.000
_cell.angle_alpha   90.00
_cell.angle_beta   90.00
_cell.angle_gamma   90.00
#
_symmetry.space_group_name_H-M   'P 1'
#
loop_
_entity.id
_entity.type
_entity.pdbx_description
1 polymer ?
#
loop_
_entity_poly.entity_id
_entity_poly.type
_entity_poly.pdbx_seq_one_letter_code
_entity_poly.pdbx_strand_id
1 'polypeptide(L)'
;MQITDFRPVLERTGAIADEALKNPKDYAAYTDALNGYLRKEIDGDYYSHWDVQPCPVAMTVTERNSLSRLGRTLYQVVERILQMYANGIDEVLDYNRRYSLFRPLMKRQLITWQEYGRYDFIVSKTGAPLFIETNAAMASGYLPGHFVQQRFVETAPDFLRVEGMVGETPDRFDTFGEYVRSCIATFDQGEGALAILVDENRKLHEVGMIKESCEKAGVDVVVGDVADLKHKNGDYYLNGTRIKATFNKFRLFGAQHHWSGDAVSRYHVFLEGLQNNAFLSINNFACLTIAEDKGIFAAMRMPSVRQAMTTPELEFIDQHTPATYSLSDGAVTEKGESVKETVLKTQGEWILKPRNDYRGSGI
;
A
#
# COMPACT_ATOMS: atom_id res chain seq x y z
N MET A 1 11.78 22.90 -0.31
CA MET A 1 10.76 23.25 -1.32
C MET A 1 9.85 22.04 -1.51
N GLN A 2 8.54 22.23 -1.38
CA GLN A 2 7.54 21.18 -1.59
C GLN A 2 7.05 21.26 -3.05
N ILE A 3 6.90 20.12 -3.72
CA ILE A 3 6.36 20.05 -5.07
C ILE A 3 4.87 20.33 -5.00
N THR A 4 4.47 21.49 -5.50
CA THR A 4 3.08 21.92 -5.59
C THR A 4 2.53 21.81 -7.01
N ASP A 5 3.42 21.63 -8.00
CA ASP A 5 3.09 21.53 -9.42
C ASP A 5 3.91 20.43 -10.08
N PHE A 6 3.24 19.37 -10.51
CA PHE A 6 3.79 18.22 -11.24
C PHE A 6 3.89 18.45 -12.74
N ARG A 7 3.36 19.55 -13.31
CA ARG A 7 3.40 19.78 -14.76
C ARG A 7 4.81 19.72 -15.35
N PRO A 8 5.86 20.26 -14.70
CA PRO A 8 7.24 20.09 -15.22
C PRO A 8 7.68 18.62 -15.28
N VAL A 9 7.24 17.78 -14.33
CA VAL A 9 7.49 16.33 -14.34
C VAL A 9 6.76 15.68 -15.52
N LEU A 10 5.50 16.07 -15.76
CA LEU A 10 4.71 15.57 -16.87
C LEU A 10 5.28 16.00 -18.22
N GLU A 11 5.78 17.23 -18.36
CA GLU A 11 6.43 17.73 -19.58
C GLU A 11 7.70 16.93 -19.91
N ARG A 12 8.57 16.67 -18.93
CA ARG A 12 9.76 15.83 -19.13
C ARG A 12 9.41 14.38 -19.44
N THR A 13 8.42 13.83 -18.75
CA THR A 13 7.92 12.47 -19.02
C THR A 13 7.32 12.39 -20.44
N GLY A 14 6.57 13.41 -20.85
CA GLY A 14 6.01 13.55 -22.19
C GLY A 14 7.08 13.65 -23.27
N ALA A 15 8.18 14.39 -23.04
CA ALA A 15 9.28 14.46 -23.99
C ALA A 15 9.93 13.09 -24.25
N ILE A 16 10.08 12.25 -23.22
CA ILE A 16 10.58 10.87 -23.40
C ILE A 16 9.58 10.03 -24.22
N ALA A 17 8.28 10.18 -23.95
CA ALA A 17 7.23 9.52 -24.72
C ALA A 17 7.22 9.98 -26.19
N ASP A 18 7.45 11.27 -26.47
CA ASP A 18 7.55 11.80 -27.82
C ASP A 18 8.78 11.24 -28.56
N GLU A 19 9.92 11.07 -27.88
CA GLU A 19 11.10 10.40 -28.46
C GLU A 19 10.83 8.92 -28.77
N ALA A 20 10.07 8.22 -27.91
CA ALA A 20 9.62 6.85 -28.20
C ALA A 20 8.76 6.79 -29.47
N LEU A 21 7.86 7.75 -29.66
CA LEU A 21 7.00 7.83 -30.85
C LEU A 21 7.78 8.15 -32.14
N LYS A 22 8.91 8.85 -32.05
CA LYS A 22 9.82 9.09 -33.18
C LYS A 22 10.62 7.85 -33.57
N ASN A 23 10.83 6.90 -32.64
CA ASN A 23 11.64 5.69 -32.81
C ASN A 23 10.82 4.39 -32.58
N PRO A 24 9.68 4.19 -33.27
CA PRO A 24 8.71 3.16 -32.89
C PRO A 24 9.23 1.71 -33.01
N LYS A 25 10.12 1.44 -33.97
CA LYS A 25 10.72 0.10 -34.16
C LYS A 25 11.69 -0.23 -33.03
N ASP A 26 12.56 0.71 -32.68
CA ASP A 26 13.56 0.51 -31.63
C ASP A 26 12.90 0.48 -30.25
N TYR A 27 11.87 1.30 -30.03
CA TYR A 27 11.04 1.26 -28.82
C TYR A 27 10.34 -0.10 -28.66
N ALA A 28 9.74 -0.63 -29.73
CA ALA A 28 9.11 -1.95 -29.71
C ALA A 28 10.12 -3.08 -29.42
N ALA A 29 11.26 -3.08 -30.11
CA ALA A 29 12.32 -4.07 -29.89
C ALA A 29 12.86 -4.02 -28.46
N TYR A 30 13.04 -2.82 -27.90
CA TYR A 30 13.47 -2.67 -26.52
C TYR A 30 12.39 -3.13 -25.53
N THR A 31 11.12 -2.82 -25.78
CA THR A 31 9.98 -3.28 -24.96
C THR A 31 9.93 -4.81 -24.93
N ASP A 32 10.10 -5.47 -26.07
CA ASP A 32 10.14 -6.93 -26.17
C ASP A 32 11.35 -7.51 -25.41
N ALA A 33 12.52 -6.90 -25.55
CA ALA A 33 13.73 -7.32 -24.84
C ALA A 33 13.61 -7.17 -23.32
N LEU A 34 13.05 -6.05 -22.85
CA LEU A 34 12.78 -5.79 -21.43
C LEU A 34 11.82 -6.83 -20.85
N ASN A 35 10.67 -7.04 -21.49
CA ASN A 35 9.70 -8.04 -21.04
C ASN A 35 10.26 -9.46 -21.13
N GLY A 36 11.08 -9.75 -22.14
CA GLY A 36 11.80 -11.01 -22.27
C GLY A 36 12.76 -11.27 -21.10
N TYR A 37 13.50 -10.25 -20.67
CA TYR A 37 14.36 -10.33 -19.49
C TYR A 37 13.55 -10.55 -18.22
N LEU A 38 12.50 -9.74 -17.97
CA LEU A 38 11.70 -9.83 -16.75
C LEU A 38 11.05 -11.21 -16.57
N ARG A 39 10.58 -11.82 -17.66
CA ARG A 39 9.99 -13.17 -17.62
C ARG A 39 11.02 -14.30 -17.45
N LYS A 40 12.24 -14.13 -17.96
CA LYS A 40 13.26 -15.19 -17.92
C LYS A 40 14.11 -15.14 -16.66
N GLU A 41 14.46 -13.93 -16.21
CA GLU A 41 15.51 -13.71 -15.22
C GLU A 41 14.99 -13.19 -13.87
N ILE A 42 13.76 -12.63 -13.81
CA ILE A 42 13.20 -12.06 -12.58
C ILE A 42 12.09 -12.93 -12.00
N ASP A 43 10.92 -12.99 -12.66
CA ASP A 43 9.77 -13.77 -12.18
C ASP A 43 8.85 -14.11 -13.36
N GLY A 44 9.03 -15.30 -13.92
CA GLY A 44 8.28 -15.75 -15.08
C GLY A 44 6.78 -15.85 -14.85
N ASP A 45 6.35 -16.21 -13.64
CA ASP A 45 4.93 -16.30 -13.30
C ASP A 45 4.31 -14.90 -13.25
N TYR A 46 4.91 -13.98 -12.49
CA TYR A 46 4.40 -12.62 -12.37
C TYR A 46 4.36 -11.88 -13.72
N TYR A 47 5.47 -11.86 -14.47
CA TYR A 47 5.57 -11.11 -15.72
C TYR A 47 4.96 -11.82 -16.94
N SER A 48 4.42 -13.03 -16.79
CA SER A 48 3.58 -13.64 -17.83
C SER A 48 2.19 -12.99 -17.92
N HIS A 49 1.75 -12.31 -16.86
CA HIS A 49 0.42 -11.72 -16.76
C HIS A 49 0.37 -10.23 -17.12
N TRP A 50 1.52 -9.57 -17.24
CA TRP A 50 1.60 -8.12 -17.43
C TRP A 50 2.77 -7.76 -18.34
N ASP A 51 2.50 -6.90 -19.31
CA ASP A 51 3.55 -6.28 -20.11
C ASP A 51 3.94 -4.94 -19.52
N VAL A 52 5.24 -4.77 -19.31
CA VAL A 52 5.82 -3.52 -18.86
C VAL A 52 6.04 -2.61 -20.07
N GLN A 53 5.66 -1.35 -19.92
CA GLN A 53 5.99 -0.29 -20.88
C GLN A 53 7.20 0.50 -20.36
N PRO A 54 8.27 0.66 -21.16
CA PRO A 54 9.47 1.42 -20.77
C PRO A 54 9.24 2.94 -20.84
N CYS A 55 8.28 3.43 -20.05
CA CYS A 55 7.92 4.84 -19.93
C CYS A 55 8.19 5.33 -18.50
N PRO A 56 9.41 5.83 -18.20
CA PRO A 56 9.75 6.27 -16.86
C PRO A 56 9.09 7.60 -16.53
N VAL A 57 8.71 7.81 -15.27
CA VAL A 57 8.35 9.14 -14.78
C VAL A 57 9.63 9.92 -14.48
N ALA A 58 9.85 11.02 -15.21
CA ALA A 58 11.11 11.76 -15.18
C ALA A 58 11.10 12.89 -14.14
N MET A 59 11.62 12.60 -12.95
CA MET A 59 11.78 13.58 -11.85
C MET A 59 13.24 13.93 -11.61
N THR A 60 13.49 15.19 -11.26
CA THR A 60 14.75 15.58 -10.62
C THR A 60 14.82 15.01 -9.20
N VAL A 61 16.03 14.90 -8.64
CA VAL A 61 16.26 14.45 -7.26
C VAL A 61 15.47 15.32 -6.26
N THR A 62 15.39 16.64 -6.50
CA THR A 62 14.65 17.57 -5.63
C THR A 62 13.15 17.30 -5.65
N GLU A 63 12.56 17.08 -6.82
CA GLU A 63 11.13 16.76 -6.98
C GLU A 63 10.80 15.40 -6.37
N ARG A 64 11.63 14.38 -6.63
CA ARG A 64 11.48 13.05 -6.01
C ARG A 64 11.52 13.14 -4.50
N ASN A 65 12.53 13.80 -3.93
CA ASN A 65 12.64 14.00 -2.49
C ASN A 65 11.45 14.77 -1.92
N SER A 66 10.87 15.66 -2.72
CA SER A 66 9.65 16.33 -2.32
C SER A 66 8.43 15.43 -2.34
N LEU A 67 8.26 14.58 -3.35
CA LEU A 67 7.18 13.60 -3.39
C LEU A 67 7.29 12.61 -2.22
N SER A 68 8.50 12.14 -1.91
CA SER A 68 8.75 11.28 -0.75
C SER A 68 8.36 11.99 0.56
N ARG A 69 8.59 13.30 0.69
CA ARG A 69 8.11 14.07 1.86
C ARG A 69 6.58 14.10 1.92
N LEU A 70 5.89 14.32 0.80
CA LEU A 70 4.42 14.27 0.75
C LEU A 70 3.88 12.91 1.21
N GLY A 71 4.46 11.82 0.70
CA GLY A 71 4.11 10.46 1.13
C GLY A 71 4.34 10.23 2.62
N ARG A 72 5.46 10.73 3.17
CA ARG A 72 5.74 10.67 4.62
C ARG A 72 4.77 11.51 5.45
N THR A 73 4.29 12.65 4.95
CA THR A 73 3.25 13.43 5.65
C THR A 73 1.93 12.68 5.66
N LEU A 74 1.50 12.09 4.53
CA LEU A 74 0.30 11.24 4.51
C LEU A 74 0.43 10.08 5.49
N TYR A 75 1.60 9.43 5.50
CA TYR A 75 1.90 8.36 6.44
C TYR A 75 1.66 8.78 7.89
N GLN A 76 2.20 9.93 8.29
CA GLN A 76 2.04 10.48 9.64
C GLN A 76 0.58 10.83 9.97
N VAL A 77 -0.17 11.36 9.02
CA VAL A 77 -1.61 11.64 9.19
C VAL A 77 -2.36 10.34 9.47
N VAL A 78 -2.10 9.27 8.70
CA VAL A 78 -2.73 7.96 8.90
C VAL A 78 -2.30 7.35 10.25
N GLU A 79 -1.02 7.40 10.61
CA GLU A 79 -0.52 6.96 11.93
C GLU A 79 -1.27 7.63 13.07
N ARG A 80 -1.54 8.95 12.95
CA ARG A 80 -2.25 9.70 13.98
C ARG A 80 -3.71 9.27 14.10
N ILE A 81 -4.39 9.03 12.98
CA ILE A 81 -5.78 8.52 12.99
C ILE A 81 -5.84 7.12 13.62
N LEU A 82 -4.90 6.23 13.29
CA LEU A 82 -4.78 4.91 13.90
C LEU A 82 -4.53 5.02 15.41
N GLN A 83 -3.66 5.93 15.84
CA GLN A 83 -3.41 6.20 17.25
C GLN A 83 -4.65 6.75 17.96
N MET A 84 -5.43 7.63 17.33
CA MET A 84 -6.69 8.13 17.89
C MET A 84 -7.72 7.01 18.06
N TYR A 85 -7.84 6.12 17.07
CA TYR A 85 -8.71 4.93 17.17
C TYR A 85 -8.24 4.01 18.31
N ALA A 86 -6.94 3.73 18.39
CA ALA A 86 -6.36 2.93 19.45
C ALA A 86 -6.59 3.54 20.85
N ASN A 87 -6.50 4.86 20.98
CA ASN A 87 -6.77 5.61 22.21
C ASN A 87 -8.26 5.70 22.56
N GLY A 88 -9.15 5.38 21.61
CA GLY A 88 -10.59 5.35 21.84
C GLY A 88 -11.27 6.71 21.75
N ILE A 89 -10.85 7.56 20.83
CA ILE A 89 -11.55 8.81 20.54
C ILE A 89 -12.93 8.49 19.95
N ASP A 90 -14.00 8.86 20.65
CA ASP A 90 -15.39 8.44 20.36
C ASP A 90 -15.81 8.66 18.91
N GLU A 91 -15.54 9.84 18.35
CA GLU A 91 -15.90 10.15 16.96
C GLU A 91 -15.20 9.20 15.96
N VAL A 92 -13.90 8.96 16.17
CA VAL A 92 -13.09 8.06 15.33
C VAL A 92 -13.50 6.59 15.52
N LEU A 93 -13.89 6.20 16.75
CA LEU A 93 -14.44 4.88 17.04
C LEU A 93 -15.78 4.65 16.34
N ASP A 94 -16.72 5.60 16.43
CA ASP A 94 -18.04 5.47 15.78
C ASP A 94 -17.89 5.42 14.25
N TYR A 95 -17.06 6.29 13.68
CA TYR A 95 -16.77 6.29 12.24
C TYR A 95 -16.17 4.95 11.75
N ASN A 96 -15.40 4.28 12.61
CA ASN A 96 -14.76 3.00 12.33
C ASN A 96 -15.41 1.83 13.09
N ARG A 97 -16.66 1.97 13.55
CA ARG A 97 -17.33 1.00 14.45
C ARG A 97 -17.37 -0.43 13.94
N ARG A 98 -17.28 -0.62 12.63
CA ARG A 98 -17.19 -1.95 11.99
C ARG A 98 -15.97 -2.76 12.45
N TYR A 99 -14.91 -2.09 12.90
CA TYR A 99 -13.69 -2.72 13.40
C TYR A 99 -13.66 -2.81 14.94
N SER A 100 -14.73 -2.38 15.64
CA SER A 100 -14.77 -2.28 17.10
C SER A 100 -14.53 -3.62 17.81
N LEU A 101 -15.13 -4.70 17.29
CA LEU A 101 -14.94 -6.07 17.81
C LEU A 101 -13.49 -6.52 17.79
N PHE A 102 -12.68 -5.98 16.86
CA PHE A 102 -11.30 -6.38 16.64
C PHE A 102 -10.28 -5.37 17.19
N ARG A 103 -10.75 -4.29 17.83
CA ARG A 103 -9.87 -3.32 18.47
C ARG A 103 -8.87 -3.97 19.45
N PRO A 104 -9.22 -5.00 20.23
CA PRO A 104 -8.23 -5.71 21.07
C PRO A 104 -7.08 -6.38 20.28
N LEU A 105 -7.28 -6.66 18.99
CA LEU A 105 -6.26 -7.24 18.10
C LEU A 105 -5.38 -6.17 17.44
N MET A 106 -5.75 -4.88 17.52
CA MET A 106 -4.95 -3.77 17.02
C MET A 106 -3.84 -3.42 18.00
N LYS A 107 -2.77 -4.21 17.96
CA LYS A 107 -1.56 -3.97 18.75
C LYS A 107 -0.46 -3.43 17.84
N ARG A 108 0.14 -2.31 18.24
CA ARG A 108 1.34 -1.79 17.59
C ARG A 108 2.55 -2.60 18.06
N GLN A 109 3.01 -3.53 17.22
CA GLN A 109 4.15 -4.42 17.50
C GLN A 109 5.50 -3.81 17.07
N LEU A 110 5.48 -2.87 16.13
CA LEU A 110 6.66 -2.13 15.65
C LEU A 110 6.58 -0.67 16.09
N ILE A 111 7.55 0.16 15.68
CA ILE A 111 7.55 1.60 16.00
C ILE A 111 6.36 2.35 15.40
N THR A 112 5.76 1.82 14.35
CA THR A 112 4.66 2.40 13.57
C THR A 112 3.49 1.43 13.46
N TRP A 113 2.31 1.95 13.21
CA TRP A 113 1.11 1.14 12.94
C TRP A 113 1.10 0.62 11.51
N GLN A 114 1.66 1.37 10.58
CA GLN A 114 1.82 0.99 9.19
C GLN A 114 3.23 0.46 8.94
N GLU A 115 3.33 -0.67 8.25
CA GLU A 115 4.62 -1.25 7.87
C GLU A 115 4.90 -1.04 6.39
N TYR A 116 4.43 -1.96 5.54
CA TYR A 116 4.68 -1.96 4.12
C TYR A 116 3.41 -1.58 3.36
N GLY A 117 3.42 -0.39 2.76
CA GLY A 117 2.29 0.15 2.01
C GLY A 117 2.70 0.97 0.79
N ARG A 118 1.71 1.35 -0.02
CA ARG A 118 1.89 2.17 -1.21
C ARG A 118 0.78 3.21 -1.32
N TYR A 119 1.18 4.46 -1.40
CA TYR A 119 0.25 5.57 -1.55
C TYR A 119 0.15 5.99 -3.00
N ASP A 120 -1.03 5.82 -3.57
CA ASP A 120 -1.30 6.13 -4.97
C ASP A 120 -1.80 7.56 -5.06
N PHE A 121 -1.28 8.30 -6.04
CA PHE A 121 -1.71 9.67 -6.31
C PHE A 121 -1.97 9.88 -7.79
N ILE A 122 -2.80 10.88 -8.08
CA ILE A 122 -3.02 11.42 -9.41
C ILE A 122 -2.57 12.87 -9.46
N VAL A 123 -2.31 13.39 -10.65
CA VAL A 123 -2.01 14.82 -10.84
C VAL A 123 -3.30 15.54 -11.23
N SER A 124 -3.68 16.54 -10.46
CA SER A 124 -4.85 17.39 -10.75
C SER A 124 -4.63 18.28 -11.97
N LYS A 125 -5.69 18.91 -12.49
CA LYS A 125 -5.60 19.86 -13.61
C LYS A 125 -4.69 21.06 -13.32
N THR A 126 -4.52 21.42 -12.05
CA THR A 126 -3.62 22.51 -11.63
C THR A 126 -2.18 22.04 -11.42
N GLY A 127 -1.90 20.74 -11.60
CA GLY A 127 -0.59 20.15 -11.37
C GLY A 127 -0.38 19.65 -9.94
N ALA A 128 -1.30 19.87 -9.00
CA ALA A 128 -1.12 19.38 -7.64
C ALA A 128 -1.25 17.84 -7.58
N PRO A 129 -0.36 17.11 -6.87
CA PRO A 129 -0.50 15.69 -6.62
C PRO A 129 -1.60 15.47 -5.55
N LEU A 130 -2.55 14.59 -5.85
CA LEU A 130 -3.67 14.23 -4.99
C LEU A 130 -3.61 12.73 -4.66
N PHE A 131 -3.40 12.37 -3.40
CA PHE A 131 -3.39 10.99 -2.95
C PHE A 131 -4.82 10.43 -2.91
N ILE A 132 -5.03 9.30 -3.57
CA ILE A 132 -6.36 8.71 -3.80
C ILE A 132 -6.53 7.32 -3.18
N GLU A 133 -5.44 6.70 -2.71
CA GLU A 133 -5.45 5.38 -2.08
C GLU A 133 -4.20 5.17 -1.21
N THR A 134 -4.33 4.41 -0.12
CA THR A 134 -3.26 4.20 0.86
C THR A 134 -2.62 2.81 0.83
N ASN A 135 -3.22 1.81 0.16
CA ASN A 135 -2.78 0.40 0.09
C ASN A 135 -1.78 -0.02 1.19
N ALA A 136 -2.24 -0.15 2.43
CA ALA A 136 -1.40 -0.39 3.61
C ALA A 136 -1.17 -1.89 3.93
N ALA A 137 -1.91 -2.81 3.32
CA ALA A 137 -1.89 -4.23 3.66
C ALA A 137 -1.40 -5.15 2.55
N MET A 138 -1.83 -4.93 1.30
CA MET A 138 -1.46 -5.79 0.17
C MET A 138 -0.85 -4.99 -0.98
N ALA A 139 -0.09 -3.94 -0.64
CA ALA A 139 0.65 -3.17 -1.63
C ALA A 139 1.42 -4.12 -2.56
N SER A 140 1.31 -3.85 -3.87
CA SER A 140 2.05 -4.56 -4.90
C SER A 140 2.69 -3.58 -5.86
N GLY A 141 3.48 -4.05 -6.83
CA GLY A 141 4.16 -3.22 -7.81
C GLY A 141 5.45 -2.55 -7.32
N TYR A 142 5.84 -2.68 -6.05
CA TYR A 142 7.09 -2.09 -5.56
C TYR A 142 8.31 -2.91 -6.01
N LEU A 143 8.34 -4.21 -5.70
CA LEU A 143 9.47 -5.08 -6.09
C LEU A 143 9.58 -5.24 -7.62
N PRO A 144 8.49 -5.51 -8.37
CA PRO A 144 8.50 -5.51 -9.82
C PRO A 144 8.95 -4.17 -10.39
N GLY A 145 8.41 -3.06 -9.86
CA GLY A 145 8.78 -1.71 -10.29
C GLY A 145 10.27 -1.44 -10.11
N HIS A 146 10.86 -1.90 -9.01
CA HIS A 146 12.30 -1.81 -8.77
C HIS A 146 13.12 -2.57 -9.83
N PHE A 147 12.77 -3.82 -10.15
CA PHE A 147 13.47 -4.59 -11.19
C PHE A 147 13.33 -3.96 -12.58
N VAL A 148 12.14 -3.46 -12.92
CA VAL A 148 11.89 -2.72 -14.16
C VAL A 148 12.80 -1.50 -14.25
N GLN A 149 12.84 -0.71 -13.19
CA GLN A 149 13.64 0.52 -13.15
C GLN A 149 15.13 0.25 -13.23
N GLN A 150 15.63 -0.73 -12.47
CA GLN A 150 17.03 -1.14 -12.52
C GLN A 150 17.42 -1.55 -13.94
N ARG A 151 16.63 -2.43 -14.55
CA ARG A 151 16.89 -2.90 -15.91
C ARG A 151 16.80 -1.77 -16.93
N PHE A 152 15.85 -0.85 -16.74
CA PHE A 152 15.68 0.30 -17.61
C PHE A 152 16.93 1.17 -17.61
N VAL A 153 17.46 1.51 -16.44
CA VAL A 153 18.66 2.36 -16.33
C VAL A 153 19.87 1.70 -16.97
N GLU A 154 20.05 0.39 -16.73
CA GLU A 154 21.15 -0.39 -17.31
C GLU A 154 21.11 -0.44 -18.84
N THR A 155 19.92 -0.57 -19.43
CA THR A 155 19.80 -1.02 -20.83
C THR A 155 18.96 -0.16 -21.75
N ALA A 156 18.35 0.92 -21.25
CA ALA A 156 17.57 1.82 -22.09
C ALA A 156 18.40 2.35 -23.26
N PRO A 157 17.86 2.39 -24.49
CA PRO A 157 18.52 3.02 -25.61
C PRO A 157 18.66 4.52 -25.39
N ASP A 158 19.63 5.15 -26.04
CA ASP A 158 19.99 6.55 -25.80
C ASP A 158 18.84 7.53 -26.03
N PHE A 159 17.91 7.24 -26.95
CA PHE A 159 16.73 8.09 -27.20
C PHE A 159 15.69 8.07 -26.06
N LEU A 160 15.75 7.08 -25.15
CA LEU A 160 14.93 7.04 -23.93
C LEU A 160 15.69 7.53 -22.69
N ARG A 161 17.00 7.77 -22.82
CA ARG A 161 17.84 8.23 -21.72
C ARG A 161 17.83 9.76 -21.67
N VAL A 162 17.78 10.27 -20.44
CA VAL A 162 17.99 11.68 -20.16
C VAL A 162 19.33 11.82 -19.46
N GLU A 163 20.09 12.86 -19.78
CA GLU A 163 21.37 13.13 -19.11
C GLU A 163 21.20 13.18 -17.58
N GLY A 164 22.06 12.46 -16.85
CA GLY A 164 21.99 12.37 -15.39
C GLY A 164 20.88 11.47 -14.85
N MET A 165 20.18 10.70 -15.71
CA MET A 165 19.23 9.69 -15.27
C MET A 165 19.92 8.62 -14.43
N VAL A 166 19.35 8.34 -13.26
CA VAL A 166 19.78 7.29 -12.34
C VAL A 166 18.58 6.47 -11.89
N GLY A 167 18.81 5.20 -11.55
CA GLY A 167 17.80 4.37 -10.93
C GLY A 167 17.57 4.77 -9.48
N GLU A 168 16.38 4.46 -8.95
CA GLU A 168 16.14 4.52 -7.53
C GLU A 168 16.81 3.32 -6.86
N THR A 169 17.77 3.61 -6.00
CA THR A 169 18.25 2.65 -5.01
C THR A 169 17.19 2.53 -3.90
N PRO A 170 16.87 1.32 -3.42
CA PRO A 170 16.03 1.16 -2.23
C PRO A 170 16.58 2.02 -1.07
N ASP A 171 15.69 2.74 -0.39
CA ASP A 171 16.03 3.60 0.76
C ASP A 171 16.41 2.75 1.97
N ARG A 172 17.20 3.29 2.93
CA ARG A 172 17.69 2.75 4.22
C ARG A 172 18.24 1.30 4.31
N PHE A 173 17.67 0.34 3.60
CA PHE A 173 18.03 -1.07 3.52
C PHE A 173 18.43 -1.38 2.07
N ASP A 174 19.45 -2.23 1.88
CA ASP A 174 19.92 -2.55 0.53
C ASP A 174 18.91 -3.46 -0.19
N THR A 175 18.13 -4.25 0.56
CA THR A 175 17.06 -5.09 0.01
C THR A 175 15.80 -5.11 0.88
N PHE A 176 14.67 -5.50 0.28
CA PHE A 176 13.41 -5.73 0.99
C PHE A 176 13.54 -6.82 2.06
N GLY A 177 14.27 -7.91 1.79
CA GLY A 177 14.53 -8.97 2.75
C GLY A 177 15.26 -8.49 4.00
N GLU A 178 16.18 -7.53 3.86
CA GLU A 178 16.87 -6.92 5.01
C GLU A 178 15.94 -6.07 5.87
N TYR A 179 15.01 -5.34 5.25
CA TYR A 179 13.95 -4.65 5.97
C TYR A 179 13.12 -5.64 6.80
N VAL A 180 12.65 -6.73 6.19
CA VAL A 180 11.86 -7.76 6.90
C VAL A 180 12.67 -8.40 8.03
N ARG A 181 13.93 -8.75 7.78
CA ARG A 181 14.85 -9.27 8.80
C ARG A 181 14.99 -8.28 9.97
N SER A 182 15.11 -6.99 9.68
CA SER A 182 15.21 -5.96 10.71
C SER A 182 13.93 -5.85 11.55
N CYS A 183 12.75 -5.99 10.94
CA CYS A 183 11.49 -6.02 11.67
C CYS A 183 11.42 -7.24 12.60
N ILE A 184 11.73 -8.43 12.09
CA ILE A 184 11.77 -9.67 12.86
C ILE A 184 12.74 -9.55 14.05
N ALA A 185 13.91 -8.94 13.85
CA ALA A 185 14.91 -8.78 14.91
C ALA A 185 14.43 -7.93 16.10
N THR A 186 13.38 -7.12 15.93
CA THR A 186 12.77 -6.34 17.04
C THR A 186 11.77 -7.14 17.88
N PHE A 187 11.44 -8.37 17.49
CA PHE A 187 10.40 -9.19 18.11
C PHE A 187 10.97 -10.55 18.55
N ASP A 188 11.29 -10.67 19.84
CA ASP A 188 11.90 -11.88 20.40
C ASP A 188 10.85 -12.93 20.79
N GLN A 189 10.69 -13.97 19.96
CA GLN A 189 9.85 -15.17 20.22
C GLN A 189 10.61 -16.48 19.91
N GLY A 190 11.94 -16.43 19.88
CA GLY A 190 12.80 -17.56 19.52
C GLY A 190 12.81 -17.90 18.01
N GLU A 191 13.11 -19.16 17.69
CA GLU A 191 13.33 -19.63 16.32
C GLU A 191 12.03 -19.87 15.53
N GLY A 192 12.07 -19.70 14.22
CA GLY A 192 10.90 -19.92 13.36
C GLY A 192 11.03 -19.19 12.03
N ALA A 193 10.11 -19.50 11.13
CA ALA A 193 10.05 -18.90 9.80
C ALA A 193 9.16 -17.65 9.77
N LEU A 194 9.37 -16.85 8.73
CA LEU A 194 8.39 -15.90 8.22
C LEU A 194 7.33 -16.67 7.43
N ALA A 195 6.06 -16.52 7.79
CA ALA A 195 4.94 -16.96 6.97
C ALA A 195 4.47 -15.82 6.06
N ILE A 196 4.61 -15.96 4.74
CA ILE A 196 3.88 -15.11 3.81
C ILE A 196 2.47 -15.70 3.66
N LEU A 197 1.50 -15.02 4.26
CA LEU A 197 0.12 -15.48 4.33
C LEU A 197 -0.68 -14.93 3.16
N VAL A 198 -1.37 -15.81 2.44
CA VAL A 198 -2.35 -15.46 1.41
C VAL A 198 -3.73 -16.01 1.80
N ASP A 199 -4.75 -15.71 1.01
CA ASP A 199 -6.10 -16.25 1.19
C ASP A 199 -6.56 -17.05 -0.04
N GLU A 200 -7.82 -17.47 -0.03
CA GLU A 200 -8.44 -18.29 -1.07
C GLU A 200 -8.45 -17.61 -2.45
N ASN A 201 -8.30 -16.28 -2.50
CA ASN A 201 -8.22 -15.55 -3.75
C ASN A 201 -6.86 -15.75 -4.44
N ARG A 202 -5.91 -16.41 -3.74
CA ARG A 202 -4.56 -16.77 -4.19
C ARG A 202 -3.92 -15.64 -4.97
N LYS A 203 -3.97 -14.43 -4.42
CA LYS A 203 -3.33 -13.25 -5.00
C LYS A 203 -1.83 -13.35 -4.75
N LEU A 204 -1.16 -14.20 -5.53
CA LEU A 204 0.26 -14.52 -5.41
C LEU A 204 1.19 -13.44 -6.00
N HIS A 205 0.65 -12.27 -6.36
CA HIS A 205 1.43 -11.18 -6.94
C HIS A 205 2.62 -10.80 -6.04
N GLU A 206 3.82 -10.88 -6.61
CA GLU A 206 5.13 -10.65 -5.97
C GLU A 206 5.52 -11.63 -4.86
N VAL A 207 4.70 -12.63 -4.53
CA VAL A 207 4.99 -13.54 -3.40
C VAL A 207 6.31 -14.27 -3.61
N GLY A 208 6.60 -14.68 -4.86
CA GLY A 208 7.89 -15.26 -5.25
C GLY A 208 9.07 -14.32 -4.97
N MET A 209 9.00 -13.08 -5.48
CA MET A 209 10.03 -12.06 -5.27
C MET A 209 10.24 -11.71 -3.78
N ILE A 210 9.16 -11.60 -3.00
CA ILE A 210 9.20 -11.34 -1.55
C ILE A 210 9.94 -12.48 -0.85
N LYS A 211 9.55 -13.73 -1.16
CA LYS A 211 10.17 -14.93 -0.60
C LYS A 211 11.66 -14.97 -0.91
N GLU A 212 12.03 -14.83 -2.18
CA GLU A 212 13.43 -14.89 -2.61
C GLU A 212 14.26 -13.77 -1.95
N SER A 213 13.73 -12.56 -1.86
CA SER A 213 14.42 -11.44 -1.20
C SER A 213 14.67 -11.72 0.29
N CYS A 214 13.69 -12.27 1.00
CA CYS A 214 13.82 -12.62 2.40
C CYS A 214 14.81 -13.78 2.63
N GLU A 215 14.77 -14.81 1.78
CA GLU A 215 15.70 -15.95 1.87
C GLU A 215 17.15 -15.52 1.61
N LYS A 216 17.39 -14.65 0.63
CA LYS A 216 18.71 -14.04 0.40
C LYS A 216 19.22 -13.25 1.60
N ALA A 217 18.32 -12.68 2.41
CA ALA A 217 18.66 -12.00 3.65
C ALA A 217 18.88 -12.95 4.85
N GLY A 218 18.72 -14.26 4.66
CA GLY A 218 18.87 -15.28 5.71
C GLY A 218 17.64 -15.46 6.59
N VAL A 219 16.44 -15.15 6.07
CA VAL A 219 15.17 -15.41 6.75
C VAL A 219 14.53 -16.65 6.14
N ASP A 220 14.25 -17.67 6.95
CA ASP A 220 13.48 -18.84 6.51
C ASP A 220 12.03 -18.41 6.17
N VAL A 221 11.53 -18.81 5.00
CA VAL A 221 10.20 -18.40 4.51
C VAL A 221 9.35 -19.59 4.13
N VAL A 222 8.14 -19.64 4.68
CA VAL A 222 7.04 -20.50 4.23
C VAL A 222 5.90 -19.66 3.66
N VAL A 223 5.27 -20.13 2.59
CA VAL A 223 4.12 -19.48 1.95
C VAL A 223 2.92 -20.42 2.09
N GLY A 224 1.75 -19.89 2.41
CA GLY A 224 0.55 -20.69 2.50
C GLY A 224 -0.72 -19.89 2.76
N ASP A 225 -1.85 -20.59 2.68
CA ASP A 225 -3.14 -20.00 3.02
C ASP A 225 -3.20 -19.77 4.54
N VAL A 226 -3.71 -18.63 4.94
CA VAL A 226 -3.96 -18.30 6.35
C VAL A 226 -4.91 -19.30 7.05
N ALA A 227 -5.80 -19.96 6.30
CA ALA A 227 -6.66 -21.02 6.79
C ALA A 227 -5.90 -22.30 7.21
N ASP A 228 -4.69 -22.48 6.68
CA ASP A 228 -3.85 -23.65 6.94
C ASP A 228 -3.01 -23.49 8.21
N LEU A 229 -3.01 -22.31 8.84
CA LEU A 229 -2.38 -22.11 10.14
C LEU A 229 -2.96 -23.07 11.18
N LYS A 230 -2.07 -23.61 12.02
CA LYS A 230 -2.41 -24.49 13.14
C LYS A 230 -1.76 -23.99 14.42
N HIS A 231 -2.52 -23.98 15.51
CA HIS A 231 -1.99 -23.81 16.86
C HIS A 231 -1.78 -25.20 17.48
N LYS A 232 -0.55 -25.52 17.90
CA LYS A 232 -0.19 -26.80 18.51
C LYS A 232 0.86 -26.59 19.60
N ASN A 233 0.63 -27.15 20.79
CA ASN A 233 1.58 -27.10 21.91
C ASN A 233 2.04 -25.68 22.29
N GLY A 234 1.18 -24.66 22.13
CA GLY A 234 1.50 -23.26 22.43
C GLY A 234 2.18 -22.49 21.29
N ASP A 235 2.50 -23.16 20.17
CA ASP A 235 3.17 -22.59 19.01
C ASP A 235 2.29 -22.61 17.76
N TYR A 236 2.61 -21.74 16.81
CA TYR A 236 1.87 -21.58 15.55
C TYR A 236 2.67 -22.16 14.40
N TYR A 237 2.00 -22.92 13.53
CA TYR A 237 2.63 -23.64 12.44
C TYR A 237 1.90 -23.41 11.12
N LEU A 238 2.67 -23.32 10.03
CA LEU A 238 2.18 -23.41 8.66
C LEU A 238 2.94 -24.53 7.95
N ASN A 239 2.24 -25.50 7.39
CA ASN A 239 2.85 -26.65 6.71
C ASN A 239 3.90 -27.40 7.56
N GLY A 240 3.69 -27.46 8.88
CA GLY A 240 4.61 -28.09 9.84
C GLY A 240 5.78 -27.21 10.30
N THR A 241 5.95 -26.01 9.73
CA THR A 241 7.00 -25.06 10.10
C THR A 241 6.51 -24.11 11.18
N ARG A 242 7.28 -23.96 12.27
CA ARG A 242 6.98 -22.99 13.35
C ARG A 242 7.10 -21.57 12.81
N ILE A 243 6.12 -20.72 13.11
CA ILE A 243 6.03 -19.35 12.64
C ILE A 243 6.40 -18.39 13.76
N LYS A 244 7.32 -17.47 13.48
CA LYS A 244 7.66 -16.36 14.39
C LYS A 244 7.21 -14.99 13.89
N ALA A 245 6.95 -14.88 12.59
CA ALA A 245 6.47 -13.66 11.97
C ALA A 245 5.54 -13.98 10.80
N THR A 246 4.60 -13.08 10.50
CA THR A 246 3.77 -13.13 9.31
C THR A 246 4.02 -11.91 8.43
N PHE A 247 3.94 -12.09 7.13
CA PHE A 247 3.78 -11.01 6.15
C PHE A 247 2.44 -11.21 5.47
N ASN A 248 1.49 -10.32 5.73
CA ASN A 248 0.10 -10.54 5.35
C ASN A 248 -0.15 -10.02 3.92
N LYS A 249 -0.42 -10.92 2.98
CA LYS A 249 -0.83 -10.66 1.58
C LYS A 249 -2.26 -11.17 1.34
N PHE A 250 -3.17 -10.83 2.25
CA PHE A 250 -4.60 -11.13 2.14
C PHE A 250 -5.47 -9.95 2.62
N ARG A 251 -6.78 -10.01 2.36
CA ARG A 251 -7.77 -9.08 2.94
C ARG A 251 -8.61 -9.80 3.98
N LEU A 252 -8.79 -9.18 5.14
CA LEU A 252 -9.74 -9.64 6.15
C LEU A 252 -11.19 -9.45 5.71
N PHE A 253 -11.45 -8.41 4.91
CA PHE A 253 -12.80 -8.03 4.48
C PHE A 253 -12.92 -8.00 2.96
N GLY A 254 -13.88 -8.76 2.42
CA GLY A 254 -14.34 -8.62 1.03
C GLY A 254 -15.32 -7.44 0.86
N ALA A 255 -15.86 -7.31 -0.36
CA ALA A 255 -16.82 -6.27 -0.76
C ALA A 255 -18.10 -6.24 0.10
N GLN A 256 -18.49 -7.37 0.69
CA GLN A 256 -19.72 -7.44 1.49
C GLN A 256 -19.59 -6.87 2.92
N HIS A 257 -18.38 -6.46 3.33
CA HIS A 257 -18.13 -5.65 4.54
C HIS A 257 -18.69 -6.16 5.86
N HIS A 258 -18.88 -7.48 6.00
CA HIS A 258 -19.30 -8.11 7.25
C HIS A 258 -18.47 -9.36 7.52
N TRP A 259 -18.33 -9.71 8.80
CA TRP A 259 -17.81 -11.00 9.20
C TRP A 259 -18.92 -12.04 9.02
N SER A 260 -18.77 -12.92 8.04
CA SER A 260 -19.52 -14.17 8.03
C SER A 260 -18.90 -15.14 9.04
N GLY A 261 -19.68 -16.13 9.48
CA GLY A 261 -19.14 -17.24 10.29
C GLY A 261 -17.96 -17.93 9.60
N ASP A 262 -18.03 -18.05 8.26
CA ASP A 262 -16.96 -18.60 7.43
C ASP A 262 -15.68 -17.76 7.49
N ALA A 263 -15.80 -16.43 7.46
CA ALA A 263 -14.65 -15.53 7.59
C ALA A 263 -13.98 -15.68 8.96
N VAL A 264 -14.75 -15.70 10.06
CA VAL A 264 -14.20 -15.91 11.41
C VAL A 264 -13.50 -17.27 11.48
N SER A 265 -14.15 -18.33 10.99
CA SER A 265 -13.58 -19.68 10.99
C SER A 265 -12.32 -19.76 10.15
N ARG A 266 -12.20 -19.02 9.05
CA ARG A 266 -11.01 -19.03 8.20
C ARG A 266 -9.81 -18.41 8.91
N TYR A 267 -9.99 -17.24 9.52
CA TYR A 267 -8.88 -16.49 10.11
C TYR A 267 -8.64 -16.80 11.60
N HIS A 268 -9.42 -17.70 12.22
CA HIS A 268 -9.43 -17.86 13.68
C HIS A 268 -8.03 -18.08 14.30
N VAL A 269 -7.21 -18.98 13.75
CA VAL A 269 -5.85 -19.25 14.27
C VAL A 269 -4.95 -18.02 14.14
N PHE A 270 -5.08 -17.27 13.05
CA PHE A 270 -4.35 -16.01 12.87
C PHE A 270 -4.79 -14.97 13.90
N LEU A 271 -6.11 -14.79 14.09
CA LEU A 271 -6.66 -13.83 15.05
C LEU A 271 -6.28 -14.20 16.50
N GLU A 272 -6.31 -15.49 16.84
CA GLU A 272 -5.83 -16.01 18.12
C GLU A 272 -4.35 -15.68 18.34
N GLY A 273 -3.51 -15.91 17.33
CA GLY A 273 -2.09 -15.58 17.38
C GLY A 273 -1.81 -14.10 17.60
N LEU A 274 -2.56 -13.21 16.94
CA LEU A 274 -2.49 -11.77 17.18
C LEU A 274 -2.94 -11.40 18.60
N GLN A 275 -4.03 -11.99 19.08
CA GLN A 275 -4.54 -11.76 20.43
C GLN A 275 -3.49 -12.13 21.48
N ASN A 276 -2.81 -13.26 21.28
CA ASN A 276 -1.78 -13.79 22.17
C ASN A 276 -0.39 -13.17 21.94
N ASN A 277 -0.23 -12.28 20.95
CA ASN A 277 1.06 -11.70 20.57
C ASN A 277 2.13 -12.79 20.28
N ALA A 278 1.72 -13.88 19.63
CA ALA A 278 2.54 -15.08 19.44
C ALA A 278 3.55 -14.96 18.28
N PHE A 279 3.31 -14.04 17.35
CA PHE A 279 4.20 -13.74 16.24
C PHE A 279 4.16 -12.25 15.90
N LEU A 280 5.23 -11.75 15.29
CA LEU A 280 5.24 -10.42 14.67
C LEU A 280 4.33 -10.43 13.45
N SER A 281 3.42 -9.47 13.31
CA SER A 281 2.60 -9.35 12.10
C SER A 281 3.01 -8.13 11.29
N ILE A 282 3.69 -8.35 10.17
CA ILE A 282 4.00 -7.31 9.19
C ILE A 282 2.78 -7.14 8.29
N ASN A 283 2.38 -5.88 8.08
CA ASN A 283 1.07 -5.51 7.60
C ASN A 283 -0.01 -5.99 8.57
N ASN A 284 0.11 -5.49 9.81
CA ASN A 284 -0.67 -5.90 10.97
C ASN A 284 -2.18 -5.66 10.81
N PHE A 285 -2.94 -5.91 11.88
CA PHE A 285 -4.40 -5.75 11.85
C PHE A 285 -4.86 -4.32 11.53
N ALA A 286 -4.15 -3.28 11.97
CA ALA A 286 -4.46 -1.89 11.62
C ALA A 286 -4.26 -1.63 10.11
N CYS A 287 -3.21 -2.20 9.52
CA CYS A 287 -2.96 -2.19 8.07
C CYS A 287 -4.09 -2.85 7.30
N LEU A 288 -4.48 -4.07 7.69
CA LEU A 288 -5.52 -4.86 7.03
C LEU A 288 -6.94 -4.27 7.15
N THR A 289 -7.11 -3.20 7.94
CA THR A 289 -8.41 -2.59 8.22
C THR A 289 -8.41 -1.08 7.96
N ILE A 290 -8.18 -0.26 8.98
CA ILE A 290 -8.39 1.19 8.93
C ILE A 290 -7.41 1.87 7.98
N ALA A 291 -6.15 1.43 7.92
CA ALA A 291 -5.14 2.09 7.10
C ALA A 291 -5.35 1.87 5.59
N GLU A 292 -5.90 0.72 5.19
CA GLU A 292 -6.26 0.39 3.80
C GLU A 292 -7.66 0.91 3.41
N ASP A 293 -8.50 1.29 4.38
CA ASP A 293 -9.88 1.73 4.18
C ASP A 293 -9.93 3.09 3.49
N LYS A 294 -10.57 3.16 2.31
CA LYS A 294 -10.70 4.41 1.53
C LYS A 294 -11.43 5.53 2.29
N GLY A 295 -12.23 5.16 3.30
CA GLY A 295 -12.85 6.08 4.24
C GLY A 295 -11.86 6.86 5.11
N ILE A 296 -10.56 6.51 5.13
CA ILE A 296 -9.53 7.25 5.86
C ILE A 296 -9.43 8.72 5.41
N PHE A 297 -9.65 9.01 4.12
CA PHE A 297 -9.64 10.39 3.59
C PHE A 297 -10.85 11.21 4.06
N ALA A 298 -11.99 10.57 4.32
CA ALA A 298 -13.13 11.23 4.96
C ALA A 298 -12.86 11.44 6.46
N ALA A 299 -12.19 10.50 7.13
CA ALA A 299 -11.78 10.69 8.52
C ALA A 299 -10.85 11.90 8.72
N MET A 300 -9.97 12.21 7.76
CA MET A 300 -9.11 13.41 7.78
C MET A 300 -9.89 14.74 7.87
N ARG A 301 -11.20 14.73 7.57
CA ARG A 301 -12.06 15.92 7.61
C ARG A 301 -12.91 16.03 8.88
N MET A 302 -12.91 15.01 9.72
CA MET A 302 -13.64 15.02 10.99
C MET A 302 -13.09 16.11 11.93
N PRO A 303 -13.94 16.85 12.66
CA PRO A 303 -13.49 17.88 13.60
C PRO A 303 -12.45 17.40 14.61
N SER A 304 -12.68 16.24 15.27
CA SER A 304 -11.71 15.71 16.24
C SER A 304 -10.36 15.36 15.60
N VAL A 305 -10.37 14.83 14.38
CA VAL A 305 -9.15 14.49 13.65
C VAL A 305 -8.41 15.76 13.27
N ARG A 306 -9.07 16.76 12.70
CA ARG A 306 -8.46 18.04 12.33
C ARG A 306 -7.90 18.77 13.55
N GLN A 307 -8.59 18.74 14.69
CA GLN A 307 -8.10 19.34 15.93
C GLN A 307 -6.80 18.68 16.46
N ALA A 308 -6.60 17.39 16.16
CA ALA A 308 -5.40 16.65 16.55
C ALA A 308 -4.21 16.85 15.60
N MET A 309 -4.42 17.46 14.42
CA MET A 309 -3.39 17.69 13.41
C MET A 309 -2.63 18.99 13.67
N THR A 310 -1.36 18.99 13.27
CA THR A 310 -0.53 20.19 13.19
C THR A 310 -0.91 21.04 11.97
N THR A 311 -0.52 22.32 11.96
CA THR A 311 -0.77 23.22 10.81
C THR A 311 -0.22 22.65 9.49
N PRO A 312 1.02 22.12 9.41
CA PRO A 312 1.51 21.52 8.16
C PRO A 312 0.73 20.27 7.71
N GLU A 313 0.23 19.46 8.66
CA GLU A 313 -0.61 18.31 8.33
C GLU A 313 -1.99 18.75 7.79
N LEU A 314 -2.58 19.81 8.34
CA LEU A 314 -3.84 20.39 7.84
C LEU A 314 -3.67 20.97 6.43
N GLU A 315 -2.63 21.76 6.20
CA GLU A 315 -2.30 22.30 4.87
C GLU A 315 -2.09 21.17 3.86
N PHE A 316 -1.40 20.09 4.27
CA PHE A 316 -1.23 18.90 3.44
C PHE A 316 -2.57 18.25 3.09
N ILE A 317 -3.45 18.03 4.08
CA ILE A 317 -4.76 17.40 3.86
C ILE A 317 -5.57 18.22 2.85
N ASP A 318 -5.59 19.54 3.03
CA ASP A 318 -6.40 20.44 2.20
C ASP A 318 -5.87 20.56 0.77
N GLN A 319 -4.55 20.41 0.56
CA GLN A 319 -3.92 20.53 -0.76
C GLN A 319 -3.76 19.21 -1.52
N HIS A 320 -3.55 18.11 -0.81
CA HIS A 320 -3.05 16.85 -1.39
C HIS A 320 -4.00 15.66 -1.18
N THR A 321 -5.19 15.87 -0.60
CA THR A 321 -6.21 14.82 -0.50
C THR A 321 -7.52 15.26 -1.15
N PRO A 322 -8.21 14.39 -1.89
CA PRO A 322 -9.49 14.73 -2.48
C PRO A 322 -10.54 14.96 -1.39
N ALA A 323 -11.45 15.91 -1.64
CA ALA A 323 -12.64 16.14 -0.80
C ALA A 323 -13.48 14.87 -0.73
N THR A 324 -13.34 14.13 0.37
CA THR A 324 -13.91 12.80 0.54
C THR A 324 -14.90 12.80 1.69
N TYR A 325 -16.08 12.23 1.48
CA TYR A 325 -17.16 12.24 2.45
C TYR A 325 -17.83 10.87 2.53
N SER A 326 -18.35 10.53 3.72
CA SER A 326 -19.22 9.38 3.91
C SER A 326 -20.60 9.65 3.31
N LEU A 327 -21.17 8.66 2.61
CA LEU A 327 -22.57 8.67 2.17
C LEU A 327 -23.50 8.06 3.23
N SER A 328 -23.38 8.53 4.46
CA SER A 328 -24.27 8.16 5.57
C SER A 328 -25.36 9.22 5.78
N ASP A 329 -26.49 8.82 6.35
CA ASP A 329 -27.54 9.76 6.73
C ASP A 329 -26.98 10.80 7.73
N GLY A 330 -27.27 12.08 7.47
CA GLY A 330 -26.75 13.20 8.27
C GLY A 330 -25.30 13.62 7.95
N ALA A 331 -24.61 12.97 7.01
CA ALA A 331 -23.29 13.43 6.58
C ALA A 331 -23.40 14.78 5.86
N VAL A 332 -22.53 15.72 6.25
CA VAL A 332 -22.46 17.06 5.67
C VAL A 332 -21.08 17.34 5.05
N THR A 333 -21.08 18.20 4.03
CA THR A 333 -19.84 18.72 3.44
C THR A 333 -19.18 19.72 4.38
N GLU A 334 -17.97 20.19 4.03
CA GLU A 334 -17.30 21.30 4.73
C GLU A 334 -18.15 22.59 4.78
N LYS A 335 -19.13 22.72 3.88
CA LYS A 335 -20.09 23.85 3.82
C LYS A 335 -21.35 23.62 4.65
N GLY A 336 -21.48 22.48 5.32
CA GLY A 336 -22.68 22.10 6.09
C GLY A 336 -23.85 21.60 5.23
N GLU A 337 -23.62 21.32 3.95
CA GLU A 337 -24.64 20.82 3.02
C GLU A 337 -24.77 19.30 3.11
N SER A 338 -25.95 18.73 2.95
CA SER A 338 -26.13 17.27 2.89
C SER A 338 -25.30 16.67 1.75
N VAL A 339 -24.37 15.77 2.07
CA VAL A 339 -23.48 15.13 1.07
C VAL A 339 -24.31 14.42 0.01
N LYS A 340 -25.35 13.70 0.43
CA LYS A 340 -26.22 12.93 -0.46
C LYS A 340 -26.94 13.84 -1.46
N GLU A 341 -27.45 14.98 -1.00
CA GLU A 341 -28.12 15.93 -1.89
C GLU A 341 -27.15 16.61 -2.85
N THR A 342 -25.96 16.99 -2.37
CA THR A 342 -24.93 17.61 -3.20
C THR A 342 -24.50 16.66 -4.32
N VAL A 343 -24.20 15.39 -4.00
CA VAL A 343 -23.82 14.37 -4.99
C VAL A 343 -24.91 14.15 -6.03
N LEU A 344 -26.19 14.15 -5.63
CA LEU A 344 -27.32 14.01 -6.56
C LEU A 344 -27.52 15.23 -7.47
N LYS A 345 -27.15 16.44 -7.03
CA LYS A 345 -27.28 17.70 -7.79
C LYS A 345 -26.11 17.93 -8.75
N THR A 346 -24.90 17.49 -8.40
CA THR A 346 -23.67 17.71 -9.18
C THR A 346 -23.11 16.38 -9.70
N GLN A 347 -23.98 15.56 -10.29
CA GLN A 347 -23.61 14.27 -10.87
C GLN A 347 -22.53 14.48 -11.94
N GLY A 348 -21.44 13.71 -11.87
CA GLY A 348 -20.27 13.85 -12.75
C GLY A 348 -19.07 14.58 -12.12
N GLU A 349 -19.26 15.23 -10.97
CA GLU A 349 -18.16 15.84 -10.19
C GLU A 349 -17.62 14.91 -9.09
N TRP A 350 -18.30 13.79 -8.84
CA TRP A 350 -18.02 12.88 -7.73
C TRP A 350 -17.68 11.49 -8.22
N ILE A 351 -16.76 10.83 -7.50
CA ILE A 351 -16.43 9.42 -7.67
C ILE A 351 -16.98 8.67 -6.46
N LEU A 352 -17.94 7.78 -6.70
CA LEU A 352 -18.40 6.85 -5.68
C LEU A 352 -17.34 5.77 -5.50
N LYS A 353 -16.93 5.53 -4.25
CA LYS A 353 -16.05 4.42 -3.91
C LYS A 353 -16.61 3.68 -2.70
N PRO A 354 -16.65 2.33 -2.74
CA PRO A 354 -16.87 1.55 -1.52
C PRO A 354 -15.66 1.75 -0.59
N ARG A 355 -15.88 1.65 0.72
CA ARG A 355 -14.82 1.84 1.73
C ARG A 355 -13.68 0.82 1.55
N ASN A 356 -14.04 -0.44 1.31
CA ASN A 356 -13.10 -1.47 0.88
C ASN A 356 -13.64 -2.07 -0.43
N ASP A 357 -12.88 -2.16 -1.50
CA ASP A 357 -13.20 -3.07 -2.61
C ASP A 357 -12.00 -3.18 -3.54
N TYR A 358 -12.01 -4.23 -4.36
CA TYR A 358 -10.98 -4.55 -5.33
C TYR A 358 -11.20 -3.83 -6.67
N ARG A 359 -10.10 -3.41 -7.30
CA ARG A 359 -9.92 -3.15 -8.75
C ARG A 359 -11.18 -2.78 -9.58
N GLY A 360 -11.96 -1.80 -9.13
CA GLY A 360 -13.10 -1.27 -9.90
C GLY A 360 -14.35 -2.13 -9.96
N SER A 361 -14.51 -3.17 -9.12
CA SER A 361 -15.76 -3.95 -9.05
C SER A 361 -16.92 -3.25 -8.33
N GLY A 362 -16.66 -2.10 -7.70
CA GLY A 362 -17.57 -1.46 -6.76
C GLY A 362 -18.06 -0.06 -7.15
N ILE A 363 -17.90 0.34 -8.41
CA ILE A 363 -18.60 1.54 -8.94
C ILE A 363 -19.82 1.09 -9.74
#